data_AF-A0A6P0I9G1-F1
#
_entry.id   AF-A0A6P0I9G1-F1
#
_cell.length_a   1.000
_cell.length_b   1.000
_cell.length_c   1.000
_cell.angle_alpha   90.00
_cell.angle_beta   90.00
_cell.angle_gamma   90.00
#
_symmetry.space_group_name_H-M   'P 1'
#
loop_
_entity.id
_entity.type
_entity.pdbx_description
1 polymer ?
#
loop_
_entity_poly.entity_id
_entity_poly.type
_entity_poly.pdbx_seq_one_letter_code
_entity_poly.pdbx_strand_id
1 'polypeptide(L)'
;KKYGAYWCPHCYEQKQLFGKQAFSQINYIECARDGKNAQTEACIAAGIQSYPTWQINGELLPGVRTLEELANVTDYQGSRDFKYYLPGRS
;
A
#
# COMPACT_ATOMS: atom_id res chain seq x y z
N LYS A 1 1.07 -7.40 1.03
CA LYS A 1 0.40 -7.00 -0.24
C LYS A 1 -0.21 -5.62 -0.06
N LYS A 2 -0.29 -4.80 -1.10
CA LYS A 2 -1.07 -3.56 -1.09
C LYS A 2 -2.22 -3.66 -2.10
N TYR A 3 -3.43 -3.52 -1.63
CA TYR A 3 -4.64 -3.42 -2.43
C TYR A 3 -4.95 -1.95 -2.69
N GLY A 4 -5.23 -1.60 -3.95
CA GLY A 4 -5.61 -0.23 -4.29
C GLY A 4 -6.25 -0.14 -5.66
N ALA A 5 -6.63 1.09 -6.01
CA ALA A 5 -7.13 1.42 -7.33
C ALA A 5 -6.20 2.43 -8.01
N TYR A 6 -6.00 2.32 -9.32
CA TYR A 6 -5.11 3.24 -10.05
C TYR A 6 -5.53 4.71 -9.95
N TRP A 7 -6.85 4.98 -9.86
CA TRP A 7 -7.43 6.33 -9.74
C TRP A 7 -7.48 6.85 -8.30
N CYS A 8 -7.15 6.02 -7.31
CA CYS A 8 -7.32 6.38 -5.91
C CYS A 8 -6.18 7.32 -5.42
N PRO A 9 -6.50 8.53 -4.93
CA PRO A 9 -5.49 9.53 -4.55
C PRO A 9 -4.63 9.06 -3.37
N HIS A 10 -5.22 8.44 -2.35
CA HIS A 10 -4.48 7.87 -1.22
C HIS A 10 -3.57 6.69 -1.65
N CYS A 11 -3.95 5.98 -2.70
CA CYS A 11 -3.15 4.91 -3.28
C CYS A 11 -1.90 5.47 -3.97
N TYR A 12 -2.03 6.65 -4.59
CA TYR A 12 -0.95 7.43 -5.14
C TYR A 12 -0.04 7.99 -4.04
N GLU A 13 -0.59 8.60 -2.99
CA GLU A 13 0.18 9.09 -1.82
C GLU A 13 1.05 7.98 -1.21
N GLN A 14 0.45 6.81 -0.95
CA GLN A 14 1.18 5.66 -0.44
C GLN A 14 2.34 5.24 -1.35
N LYS A 15 2.15 5.32 -2.68
CA LYS A 15 3.19 4.99 -3.66
C LYS A 15 4.32 6.02 -3.66
N GLN A 16 4.02 7.31 -3.44
CA GLN A 16 5.03 8.36 -3.38
C GLN A 16 5.98 8.19 -2.20
N LEU A 17 5.50 7.70 -1.05
CA LEU A 17 6.35 7.41 0.11
C LEU A 17 7.51 6.46 -0.22
N PHE A 18 7.27 5.45 -1.06
CA PHE A 18 8.30 4.50 -1.48
C PHE A 18 9.17 5.01 -2.65
N GLY A 19 8.64 5.93 -3.46
CA GLY A 19 9.22 6.25 -4.75
C GLY A 19 9.11 5.10 -5.77
N LYS A 20 9.48 5.37 -7.02
CA LYS A 20 9.24 4.46 -8.15
C LYS A 20 9.92 3.10 -8.00
N GLN A 21 11.20 3.10 -7.60
CA GLN A 21 12.03 1.90 -7.57
C GLN A 21 11.68 0.95 -6.41
N ALA A 22 11.47 1.47 -5.20
CA ALA A 22 11.07 0.61 -4.08
C ALA A 22 9.63 0.11 -4.27
N PHE A 23 8.74 0.96 -4.81
CA PHE A 23 7.36 0.54 -5.04
C PHE A 23 7.22 -0.56 -6.09
N SER A 24 8.13 -0.69 -7.06
CA SER A 24 8.08 -1.82 -8.01
C SER A 24 8.36 -3.18 -7.36
N GLN A 25 8.91 -3.20 -6.15
CA GLN A 25 9.09 -4.43 -5.36
C GLN A 25 7.87 -4.76 -4.50
N ILE A 26 6.94 -3.81 -4.33
CA ILE A 26 5.71 -4.05 -3.58
C ILE A 26 4.78 -4.92 -4.41
N ASN A 27 4.28 -5.99 -3.79
CA ASN A 27 3.18 -6.77 -4.33
C ASN A 27 1.88 -5.93 -4.29
N TYR A 28 1.63 -5.20 -5.38
CA TYR A 28 0.45 -4.37 -5.60
C TYR A 28 -0.64 -5.15 -6.35
N ILE A 29 -1.85 -5.11 -5.79
CA ILE A 29 -3.05 -5.71 -6.35
C ILE A 29 -3.97 -4.57 -6.81
N GLU A 30 -4.19 -4.49 -8.12
CA GLU A 30 -5.09 -3.53 -8.74
C GLU A 30 -6.54 -4.01 -8.61
N CYS A 31 -7.37 -3.27 -7.89
CA CYS A 31 -8.75 -3.62 -7.58
C CYS A 31 -9.78 -2.94 -8.48
N ALA A 32 -9.39 -1.93 -9.27
CA ALA A 32 -10.30 -1.30 -10.23
C ALA A 32 -10.50 -2.21 -11.45
N ARG A 33 -11.76 -2.52 -11.78
CA ARG A 33 -12.12 -3.43 -12.90
C ARG A 33 -11.58 -2.98 -14.25
N ASP A 34 -11.52 -1.67 -14.45
CA ASP A 34 -10.99 -0.99 -15.64
C ASP A 34 -9.48 -0.71 -15.56
N GLY A 35 -8.84 -1.11 -14.46
CA GLY A 35 -7.40 -1.02 -14.26
C GLY A 35 -6.62 -2.01 -15.13
N LYS A 36 -5.37 -1.67 -15.41
CA LYS A 36 -4.45 -2.58 -16.11
C LYS A 36 -4.16 -3.81 -15.24
N ASN A 37 -4.36 -5.00 -15.80
CA ASN A 37 -4.19 -6.28 -15.10
C ASN A 37 -4.99 -6.31 -13.77
N ALA A 38 -6.24 -5.83 -13.83
CA ALA A 38 -7.15 -5.83 -12.71
C ALA A 38 -7.28 -7.24 -12.09
N GLN A 39 -7.26 -7.27 -10.77
CA GLN A 39 -7.40 -8.46 -9.92
C GLN A 39 -8.58 -8.26 -8.96
N THR A 40 -9.69 -7.76 -9.49
CA THR A 40 -10.89 -7.36 -8.73
C THR A 40 -11.40 -8.50 -7.84
N GLU A 41 -11.44 -9.72 -8.36
CA GLU A 41 -11.90 -10.92 -7.65
C GLU A 41 -11.00 -11.23 -6.45
N ALA A 42 -9.69 -11.01 -6.57
CA ALA A 42 -8.76 -11.18 -5.46
C ALA A 42 -9.00 -10.14 -4.36
N CYS A 43 -9.40 -8.91 -4.71
CA CYS A 43 -9.76 -7.89 -3.73
C CYS A 43 -11.08 -8.22 -3.02
N ILE A 44 -12.09 -8.71 -3.75
CA ILE A 44 -13.36 -9.16 -3.18
C ILE A 44 -13.14 -10.34 -2.23
N ALA A 45 -12.39 -11.36 -2.67
CA ALA A 45 -12.09 -12.53 -1.86
C ALA A 45 -11.26 -12.19 -0.60
N ALA A 46 -10.40 -11.16 -0.68
CA ALA A 46 -9.65 -10.66 0.47
C ALA A 46 -10.47 -9.72 1.38
N GLY A 47 -11.75 -9.44 1.07
CA GLY A 47 -12.61 -8.61 1.91
C GLY A 47 -12.21 -7.13 1.95
N ILE A 48 -11.61 -6.60 0.88
CA ILE A 48 -11.15 -5.20 0.83
C ILE A 48 -12.35 -4.25 0.77
N GLN A 49 -12.45 -3.36 1.75
CA GLN A 49 -13.56 -2.39 1.88
C GLN A 49 -13.17 -0.96 1.48
N SER A 50 -11.87 -0.63 1.50
CA SER A 50 -11.37 0.71 1.21
C SER A 50 -9.95 0.66 0.64
N TYR A 51 -9.53 1.77 0.02
CA TYR A 51 -8.23 1.88 -0.61
C TYR A 51 -7.39 3.06 -0.08
N PRO A 52 -6.06 2.91 0.04
CA PRO A 52 -5.36 1.63 -0.05
C PRO A 52 -5.66 0.76 1.19
N THR A 53 -5.49 -0.55 1.06
CA THR A 53 -5.44 -1.46 2.21
C THR A 53 -4.20 -2.32 2.12
N TRP A 54 -3.46 -2.43 3.20
CA TRP A 54 -2.33 -3.34 3.32
C TRP A 54 -2.78 -4.66 3.90
N GLN A 55 -2.34 -5.77 3.32
CA GLN A 55 -2.43 -7.07 3.97
C GLN A 55 -1.03 -7.51 4.39
N ILE A 56 -0.81 -7.61 5.69
CA ILE A 56 0.49 -7.93 6.31
C ILE A 56 0.22 -8.98 7.39
N ASN A 57 0.93 -10.11 7.34
CA ASN A 57 0.75 -11.23 8.29
C ASN A 57 -0.71 -11.71 8.44
N GLY A 58 -1.51 -11.59 7.37
CA GLY A 58 -2.94 -11.96 7.36
C GLY A 58 -3.90 -10.85 7.80
N GLU A 59 -3.40 -9.80 8.45
CA GLU A 59 -4.21 -8.66 8.91
C GLU A 59 -4.41 -7.62 7.81
N LEU A 60 -5.59 -6.98 7.82
CA LEU A 60 -5.94 -5.89 6.90
C LEU A 60 -5.81 -4.54 7.61
N LEU A 61 -4.91 -3.70 7.09
CA LEU A 61 -4.64 -2.35 7.58
C LEU A 61 -5.14 -1.35 6.54
N PRO A 62 -6.37 -0.82 6.67
CA PRO A 62 -6.90 0.17 5.75
C PRO A 62 -6.18 1.52 5.90
N GLY A 63 -6.17 2.29 4.82
CA GLY A 63 -5.59 3.63 4.76
C GLY A 63 -4.11 3.65 4.41
N VAL A 64 -3.62 4.88 4.21
CA VAL A 64 -2.18 5.13 3.99
C VAL A 64 -1.43 4.89 5.28
N ARG A 65 -0.27 4.25 5.17
CA ARG A 65 0.68 3.97 6.24
C ARG A 65 2.03 4.59 5.95
N THR A 66 2.63 5.19 6.96
CA THR A 66 4.00 5.70 6.89
C THR A 66 4.97 4.53 6.69
N LEU A 67 6.18 4.84 6.22
CA LEU A 67 7.23 3.82 6.10
C LEU A 67 7.62 3.26 7.46
N GLU A 68 7.54 4.06 8.53
CA GLU A 68 7.80 3.62 9.90
C GLU A 68 6.73 2.64 10.40
N GLU A 69 5.44 2.95 10.20
CA GLU A 69 4.35 2.03 10.52
C GLU A 69 4.53 0.69 9.79
N LEU A 70 4.83 0.74 8.48
CA LEU A 70 5.04 -0.45 7.67
C LEU A 70 6.28 -1.23 8.13
N ALA A 71 7.37 -0.54 8.48
CA ALA A 71 8.58 -1.17 9.02
C ALA A 71 8.29 -1.90 10.34
N ASN A 72 7.50 -1.30 11.22
CA ASN A 72 7.10 -1.90 12.49
C ASN A 72 6.27 -3.17 12.30
N VAL A 73 5.20 -3.12 11.49
CA VAL A 73 4.29 -4.27 11.32
C VAL A 73 4.88 -5.40 10.46
N THR A 74 5.97 -5.13 9.71
CA THR A 74 6.70 -6.13 8.92
C THR A 74 7.98 -6.62 9.60
N ASP A 75 8.28 -6.14 10.79
CA ASP A 75 9.54 -6.41 11.50
C ASP A 75 10.78 -6.13 10.65
N TYR A 76 10.76 -5.02 9.91
CA TYR A 76 11.84 -4.63 9.02
C TYR A 76 13.12 -4.27 9.81
N GLN A 77 14.21 -4.98 9.50
CA GLN A 77 15.52 -4.88 10.16
C GLN A 77 16.55 -4.00 9.42
N GLY A 78 16.17 -3.40 8.29
CA GLY A 78 17.07 -2.53 7.53
C GLY A 78 17.15 -1.10 8.09
N SER A 79 17.85 -0.22 7.37
CA SER A 79 17.91 1.21 7.72
C SER A 79 16.51 1.83 7.68
N ARG A 80 16.18 2.57 8.74
CA ARG A 80 14.93 3.33 8.90
C ARG A 80 15.13 4.82 8.68
N ASP A 81 16.19 5.21 7.95
CA ASP A 81 16.46 6.60 7.58
C ASP A 81 15.55 7.05 6.43
N PHE A 82 14.24 6.94 6.63
CA PHE A 82 13.22 7.24 5.64
C PHE A 82 13.20 8.74 5.34
N LYS A 83 13.42 9.09 4.07
CA LYS A 83 13.57 10.49 3.63
C LYS A 83 12.25 11.21 3.33
N TYR A 84 11.16 10.46 3.12
CA TYR A 84 9.88 11.02 2.65
C TYR A 84 8.79 10.85 3.70
N TYR A 85 8.11 11.94 4.01
CA TYR A 85 6.96 12.01 4.92
C TYR A 85 5.79 12.72 4.23
N LEU A 86 4.56 12.35 4.60
CA LEU A 86 3.36 13.06 4.14
C LEU A 86 3.08 14.23 5.10
N PRO A 87 2.84 15.46 4.60
CA PRO A 87 2.45 16.57 5.46
C PRO A 87 1.17 16.22 6.24
N GLY A 88 1.16 16.45 7.55
CA GLY A 88 -0.03 16.23 8.41
C GLY A 88 -0.20 14.81 8.96
N ARG A 89 0.79 13.92 8.76
CA ARG A 89 0.89 12.62 9.44
C ARG A 89 2.33 12.44 9.92
N SER A 90 2.69 13.20 10.96
CA SER A 90 3.93 13.05 11.74
C SER A 90 3.70 12.18 12.95
#